data_AF-A0A101VRN0-F1
#
_entry.id   AF-A0A101VRN0-F1
#
_cell.length_a   1.000
_cell.length_b   1.000
_cell.length_c   1.000
_cell.angle_alpha   90.00
_cell.angle_beta   90.00
_cell.angle_gamma   90.00
#
_symmetry.space_group_name_H-M   'P 1'
#
loop_
_entity.id
_entity.type
_entity.pdbx_description
1 polymer ?
#
loop_
_entity_poly.entity_id
_entity_poly.type
_entity_poly.pdbx_seq_one_letter_code
_entity_poly.pdbx_strand_id
1 'polypeptide(L)'
;MKWFINMQIKNKLLLSFMLIALMIGVVGVIGIISLDRINENIDLINSQGIEQIGLLNHADQNLLLSEIELEGIIWASQVTQNQTSIENAKAKIDQLGQENNELFEEFKQHDLNDKEKELLTEYEESIVNYREIRNQAIQYVQIGNYAQAVQ
;
A
#
# COMPACT_ATOMS: atom_id res chain seq x y z
N MET A 1 5.22 63.60 5.75
CA MET A 1 5.15 63.78 7.22
C MET A 1 4.14 64.82 7.67
N LYS A 2 4.15 66.06 7.11
CA LYS A 2 3.15 67.10 7.44
C LYS A 2 1.69 66.64 7.27
N TRP A 3 1.43 65.79 6.25
CA TRP A 3 0.10 65.23 5.98
C TRP A 3 -0.47 64.36 7.11
N PHE A 4 0.40 63.63 7.80
CA PHE A 4 0.02 62.69 8.87
C PHE A 4 -0.13 63.48 10.16
N ILE A 5 0.79 64.42 10.43
CA ILE A 5 0.73 65.29 11.61
C ILE A 5 -0.55 66.13 11.60
N ASN A 6 -0.96 66.66 10.43
CA ASN A 6 -2.17 67.48 10.27
C ASN A 6 -3.50 66.68 10.26
N MET A 7 -3.48 65.35 10.31
CA MET A 7 -4.71 64.55 10.43
C MET A 7 -5.28 64.57 11.85
N GLN A 8 -6.61 64.58 11.94
CA GLN A 8 -7.34 64.38 13.20
C GLN A 8 -6.97 63.02 13.83
N ILE A 9 -6.92 62.98 15.17
CA ILE A 9 -6.50 61.80 15.95
C ILE A 9 -7.31 60.54 15.59
N LYS A 10 -8.62 60.68 15.39
CA LYS A 10 -9.51 59.60 14.93
C LYS A 10 -9.00 58.92 13.65
N ASN A 11 -8.58 59.72 12.67
CA ASN A 11 -8.12 59.20 11.38
C ASN A 11 -6.74 58.56 11.47
N LYS A 12 -5.87 59.04 12.38
CA LYS A 12 -4.56 58.41 12.66
C LYS A 12 -4.73 57.00 13.23
N LEU A 13 -5.63 56.86 14.21
CA LEU A 13 -5.93 55.58 14.85
C LEU A 13 -6.57 54.59 13.86
N LEU A 14 -7.52 55.06 13.04
CA LEU A 14 -8.15 54.24 12.01
C LEU A 14 -7.15 53.75 10.96
N LEU A 15 -6.22 54.61 10.54
CA LEU A 15 -5.14 54.23 9.60
C LEU A 15 -4.24 53.12 10.18
N SER A 16 -3.85 53.21 11.46
CA SER A 16 -3.04 52.17 12.09
C SER A 16 -3.77 50.82 12.18
N PHE A 17 -5.06 50.83 12.52
CA PHE A 17 -5.86 49.60 12.53
C PHE A 17 -6.05 49.02 11.14
N MET A 18 -6.26 49.86 10.13
CA MET A 18 -6.40 49.42 8.74
C MET A 18 -5.10 48.79 8.22
N LEU A 19 -3.94 49.33 8.61
CA LEU A 19 -2.64 48.76 8.25
C LEU A 19 -2.42 47.39 8.91
N ILE A 20 -2.77 47.24 10.18
CA ILE A 20 -2.74 45.94 10.87
C ILE A 20 -3.69 44.94 10.20
N ALA A 21 -4.93 45.36 9.90
CA ALA A 21 -5.91 44.51 9.23
C ALA A 21 -5.41 44.05 7.85
N LEU A 22 -4.72 44.92 7.10
CA LEU A 22 -4.12 44.57 5.81
C LEU A 22 -3.02 43.51 5.98
N MET A 23 -2.14 43.66 6.98
CA MET A 23 -1.11 42.66 7.27
C MET A 23 -1.71 41.30 7.64
N ILE A 24 -2.76 41.29 8.47
CA ILE A 24 -3.50 40.08 8.82
C ILE A 24 -4.14 39.46 7.56
N GLY A 25 -4.72 40.27 6.68
CA GLY A 25 -5.29 39.80 5.42
C GLY A 25 -4.27 39.12 4.52
N VAL A 26 -3.07 39.70 4.38
CA VAL A 26 -1.97 39.09 3.61
C VAL A 26 -1.54 37.75 4.21
N VAL A 27 -1.36 37.68 5.53
CA VAL A 27 -1.02 36.41 6.20
C VAL A 27 -2.12 35.38 6.02
N GLY A 28 -3.40 35.78 6.09
CA GLY A 28 -4.54 34.90 5.82
C GLY A 28 -4.53 34.32 4.40
N VAL A 29 -4.27 35.15 3.39
CA VAL A 29 -4.15 34.69 1.99
C VAL A 29 -2.98 33.72 1.82
N ILE A 30 -1.81 34.01 2.40
CA ILE A 30 -0.66 33.09 2.38
C ILE A 30 -1.02 31.75 3.06
N GLY A 31 -1.74 31.82 4.19
CA GLY A 31 -2.23 30.64 4.90
C GLY A 31 -3.14 29.78 4.03
N ILE A 32 -4.12 30.37 3.34
CA ILE A 32 -5.03 29.65 2.44
C ILE A 32 -4.24 28.97 1.31
N ILE A 33 -3.37 29.71 0.61
CA ILE A 33 -2.56 29.14 -0.49
C ILE A 33 -1.68 27.98 0.01
N SER A 34 -1.16 28.07 1.23
CA SER A 34 -0.33 27.01 1.81
C SER A 34 -1.17 25.78 2.17
N LEU A 35 -2.39 25.97 2.68
CA LEU A 35 -3.32 24.89 2.99
C LEU A 35 -3.80 24.17 1.72
N ASP A 36 -4.07 24.91 0.65
CA ASP A 36 -4.46 24.31 -0.63
C ASP A 36 -3.37 23.36 -1.16
N ARG A 37 -2.10 23.79 -1.11
CA ARG A 37 -0.96 22.93 -1.46
C ARG A 37 -0.83 21.70 -0.57
N ILE A 38 -1.08 21.84 0.73
CA ILE A 38 -1.06 20.69 1.65
C ILE A 38 -2.17 19.70 1.27
N ASN A 39 -3.36 20.21 0.95
CA ASN A 39 -4.49 19.36 0.57
C ASN A 39 -4.19 18.56 -0.70
N GLU A 40 -3.62 19.19 -1.74
CA GLU A 40 -3.19 18.50 -2.96
C GLU A 40 -2.17 17.38 -2.66
N ASN A 41 -1.20 17.63 -1.79
CA ASN A 41 -0.22 16.61 -1.41
C ASN A 41 -0.84 15.46 -0.61
N ILE A 42 -1.83 15.74 0.25
CA ILE A 42 -2.56 14.71 1.00
C ILE A 42 -3.35 13.82 0.04
N ASP A 43 -4.00 14.42 -0.96
CA ASP A 43 -4.76 13.68 -1.96
C ASP A 43 -3.84 12.76 -2.78
N LEU A 44 -2.63 13.23 -3.14
CA LEU A 44 -1.60 12.40 -3.78
C LEU A 44 -1.16 11.25 -2.88
N ILE A 45 -0.88 11.49 -1.60
CA ILE A 45 -0.49 10.43 -0.65
C ILE A 45 -1.60 9.38 -0.50
N ASN A 46 -2.87 9.80 -0.43
CA ASN A 46 -3.98 8.86 -0.29
C ASN A 46 -4.20 8.03 -1.55
N SER A 47 -4.28 8.68 -2.71
CA SER A 47 -4.63 8.03 -3.99
C SER A 47 -3.47 7.29 -4.66
N GLN A 48 -2.23 7.70 -4.41
CA GLN A 48 -1.05 7.09 -5.01
C GLN A 48 -0.21 6.30 -4.01
N GLY A 49 -0.21 6.66 -2.72
CA GLY A 49 0.60 5.96 -1.71
C GLY A 49 -0.18 4.89 -0.96
N ILE A 50 -1.21 5.30 -0.22
CA ILE A 50 -1.87 4.44 0.77
C ILE A 50 -2.62 3.28 0.11
N GLU A 51 -3.36 3.56 -0.96
CA GLU A 51 -4.13 2.54 -1.69
C GLU A 51 -3.21 1.45 -2.27
N GLN A 52 -2.18 1.86 -3.01
CA GLN A 52 -1.18 0.97 -3.61
C GLN A 52 -0.46 0.12 -2.54
N ILE A 53 -0.02 0.73 -1.45
CA ILE A 53 0.60 0.01 -0.32
C ILE A 53 -0.39 -0.97 0.32
N GLY A 54 -1.68 -0.62 0.38
CA GLY A 54 -2.74 -1.49 0.86
C GLY A 54 -2.86 -2.77 0.02
N LEU A 55 -2.88 -2.63 -1.31
CA LEU A 55 -2.92 -3.76 -2.25
C LEU A 55 -1.71 -4.69 -2.05
N LEU A 56 -0.50 -4.11 -1.99
CA LEU A 56 0.74 -4.87 -1.80
C LEU A 56 0.78 -5.58 -0.44
N ASN A 57 0.36 -4.93 0.64
CA ASN A 57 0.27 -5.55 1.96
C ASN A 57 -0.71 -6.71 2.00
N HIS A 58 -1.85 -6.59 1.31
CA HIS A 58 -2.81 -7.69 1.23
C HIS A 58 -2.23 -8.86 0.44
N ALA A 59 -1.53 -8.58 -0.65
CA ALA A 59 -0.86 -9.61 -1.43
C ALA A 59 0.21 -10.35 -0.62
N ASP A 60 1.00 -9.63 0.17
CA ASP A 60 2.00 -10.20 1.09
C ASP A 60 1.34 -11.10 2.16
N GLN A 61 0.24 -10.65 2.77
CA GLN A 61 -0.51 -11.46 3.73
C GLN A 61 -1.01 -12.77 3.13
N ASN A 62 -1.48 -12.75 1.89
CA ASN A 62 -1.92 -13.96 1.18
C ASN A 62 -0.77 -14.93 0.89
N LEU A 63 0.44 -14.43 0.63
CA LEU A 63 1.62 -15.27 0.49
C LEU A 63 1.98 -15.93 1.82
N LEU A 64 2.00 -15.17 2.91
CA LEU A 64 2.26 -15.69 4.27
C LEU A 64 1.22 -16.74 4.67
N LEU A 65 -0.07 -16.50 4.39
CA LEU A 65 -1.11 -17.49 4.63
C LEU A 65 -0.92 -18.75 3.79
N SER A 66 -0.49 -18.62 2.53
CA SER A 66 -0.19 -19.77 1.67
C SER A 66 0.98 -20.60 2.21
N GLU A 67 1.99 -19.95 2.76
CA GLU A 67 3.14 -20.61 3.40
C GLU A 67 2.71 -21.35 4.67
N ILE A 68 1.90 -20.72 5.52
CA ILE A 68 1.35 -21.35 6.73
C ILE A 68 0.52 -22.60 6.39
N GLU A 69 -0.34 -22.53 5.36
CA GLU A 69 -1.13 -23.68 4.90
C GLU A 69 -0.23 -24.81 4.40
N LEU A 70 0.83 -24.49 3.64
CA LEU A 70 1.80 -25.46 3.15
C LEU A 70 2.55 -26.13 4.30
N GLU A 71 3.11 -25.37 5.22
CA GLU A 71 3.79 -25.92 6.40
C GLU A 71 2.84 -26.78 7.23
N GLY A 72 1.60 -26.30 7.44
CA GLY A 72 0.56 -27.00 8.14
C GLY A 72 0.32 -28.39 7.58
N ILE A 73 0.20 -28.53 6.25
CA ILE A 73 0.05 -29.85 5.64
C ILE A 73 1.32 -30.67 5.66
N ILE A 74 2.51 -30.09 5.48
CA ILE A 74 3.78 -30.83 5.53
C ILE A 74 3.96 -31.50 6.89
N TRP A 75 3.65 -30.82 7.99
CA TRP A 75 3.81 -31.35 9.35
C TRP A 75 2.65 -32.23 9.81
N ALA A 76 1.40 -31.82 9.55
CA ALA A 76 0.23 -32.58 10.00
C ALA A 76 0.03 -33.89 9.22
N SER A 77 0.36 -33.91 7.93
CA SER A 77 0.20 -35.12 7.09
C SER A 77 1.20 -36.22 7.44
N GLN A 78 2.38 -35.89 7.97
CA GLN A 78 3.35 -36.87 8.48
C GLN A 78 2.74 -37.78 9.55
N VAL A 79 1.83 -37.26 10.36
CA VAL A 79 1.16 -38.00 11.44
C VAL A 79 -0.20 -38.55 11.00
N THR A 80 -0.98 -37.75 10.27
CA THR A 80 -2.40 -38.05 10.00
C THR A 80 -2.66 -38.72 8.65
N GLN A 81 -1.80 -38.50 7.65
CA GLN A 81 -1.99 -38.90 6.25
C GLN A 81 -3.39 -38.54 5.70
N ASN A 82 -3.99 -37.45 6.20
CA ASN A 82 -5.33 -37.06 5.83
C ASN A 82 -5.34 -36.36 4.46
N GLN A 83 -5.70 -37.11 3.42
CA GLN A 83 -5.77 -36.61 2.05
C GLN A 83 -6.74 -35.43 1.88
N THR A 84 -7.87 -35.43 2.60
CA THR A 84 -8.84 -34.33 2.56
C THR A 84 -8.23 -33.02 3.07
N SER A 85 -7.40 -33.07 4.12
CA SER A 85 -6.70 -31.87 4.61
C SER A 85 -5.72 -31.30 3.58
N ILE A 86 -5.01 -32.18 2.86
CA ILE A 86 -4.06 -31.78 1.80
C ILE A 86 -4.81 -31.11 0.65
N GLU A 87 -5.93 -31.67 0.21
CA GLU A 87 -6.77 -31.10 -0.85
C GLU A 87 -7.36 -29.74 -0.46
N ASN A 88 -7.83 -29.61 0.78
CA ASN A 88 -8.37 -28.34 1.29
C ASN A 88 -7.30 -27.25 1.35
N ALA A 89 -6.10 -27.55 1.86
CA ALA A 89 -4.99 -26.59 1.89
C ALA A 89 -4.56 -26.20 0.49
N LYS A 90 -4.47 -27.16 -0.44
CA LYS A 90 -4.18 -26.87 -1.85
C LYS A 90 -5.22 -25.90 -2.44
N ALA A 91 -6.51 -26.18 -2.24
CA ALA A 91 -7.57 -25.31 -2.73
C ALA A 91 -7.48 -23.90 -2.12
N LYS A 92 -7.15 -23.79 -0.83
CA LYS A 92 -6.95 -22.49 -0.16
C LYS A 92 -5.75 -21.73 -0.72
N ILE A 93 -4.63 -22.40 -0.94
CA ILE A 93 -3.41 -21.84 -1.55
C ILE A 93 -3.69 -21.36 -2.98
N ASP A 94 -4.44 -22.14 -3.77
CA ASP A 94 -4.82 -21.75 -5.13
C ASP A 94 -5.73 -20.51 -5.11
N GLN A 95 -6.71 -20.46 -4.19
CA GLN A 95 -7.57 -19.30 -3.98
C GLN A 95 -6.77 -18.03 -3.63
N LEU A 96 -5.87 -18.11 -2.64
CA LEU A 96 -5.00 -16.98 -2.25
C LEU A 96 -4.11 -16.54 -3.42
N GLY A 97 -3.64 -17.49 -4.23
CA GLY A 97 -2.88 -17.20 -5.44
C GLY A 97 -3.69 -16.44 -6.50
N GLN A 98 -4.97 -16.78 -6.66
CA GLN A 98 -5.88 -16.07 -7.56
C GLN A 98 -6.19 -14.66 -7.04
N GLU A 99 -6.52 -14.53 -5.74
CA GLU A 99 -6.74 -13.23 -5.09
C GLU A 99 -5.52 -12.31 -5.28
N ASN A 100 -4.30 -12.83 -5.15
CA ASN A 100 -3.09 -12.06 -5.44
C ASN A 100 -2.99 -11.62 -6.90
N ASN A 101 -3.35 -12.47 -7.86
CA ASN A 101 -3.34 -12.05 -9.26
C ASN A 101 -4.29 -10.86 -9.46
N GLU A 102 -5.48 -10.90 -8.86
CA GLU A 102 -6.47 -9.81 -8.94
C GLU A 102 -5.93 -8.52 -8.30
N LEU A 103 -5.32 -8.61 -7.11
CA LEU A 103 -4.67 -7.46 -6.45
C LEU A 103 -3.56 -6.84 -7.29
N PHE A 104 -2.75 -7.66 -7.98
CA PHE A 104 -1.69 -7.16 -8.87
C PHE A 104 -2.23 -6.59 -10.18
N GLU A 105 -3.35 -7.09 -10.71
CA GLU A 105 -4.04 -6.44 -11.84
C GLU A 105 -4.60 -5.08 -11.45
N GLU A 106 -5.12 -4.91 -10.24
CA GLU A 106 -5.53 -3.61 -9.69
C GLU A 106 -4.34 -2.68 -9.48
N PHE A 107 -3.26 -3.18 -8.87
CA PHE A 107 -2.02 -2.42 -8.68
C PHE A 107 -1.44 -1.87 -9.99
N LYS A 108 -1.50 -2.67 -11.07
CA LYS A 108 -1.06 -2.29 -12.42
C LYS A 108 -1.86 -1.15 -13.06
N GLN A 109 -3.04 -0.81 -12.54
CA GLN A 109 -3.85 0.29 -13.06
C GLN A 109 -3.40 1.67 -12.55
N HIS A 110 -2.54 1.71 -11.52
CA HIS A 110 -2.00 2.95 -11.00
C HIS A 110 -0.83 3.48 -11.86
N ASP A 111 -0.49 4.76 -11.66
CA ASP A 111 0.64 5.40 -12.34
C ASP A 111 1.96 4.99 -11.69
N LEU A 112 2.53 3.89 -12.16
CA LEU A 112 3.78 3.33 -11.64
C LEU A 112 5.01 4.06 -12.19
N ASN A 113 5.95 4.38 -11.31
CA ASN A 113 7.26 4.89 -11.70
C ASN A 113 8.16 3.79 -12.29
N ASP A 114 9.29 4.18 -12.89
CA ASP A 114 10.18 3.24 -13.57
C ASP A 114 10.74 2.15 -12.65
N LYS A 115 10.99 2.47 -11.38
CA LYS A 115 11.49 1.51 -10.40
C LYS A 115 10.42 0.50 -9.99
N GLU A 116 9.18 0.95 -9.83
CA GLU A 116 8.03 0.09 -9.54
C GLU A 116 7.77 -0.89 -10.67
N LYS A 117 7.87 -0.44 -11.93
CA LYS A 117 7.74 -1.33 -13.11
C LYS A 117 8.84 -2.39 -13.16
N GLU A 118 10.08 -2.02 -12.85
CA GLU A 118 11.21 -2.95 -12.77
C GLU A 118 10.96 -4.01 -11.69
N LEU A 119 10.60 -3.59 -10.48
CA LEU A 119 10.34 -4.49 -9.35
C LEU A 119 9.11 -5.38 -9.58
N LEU A 120 8.08 -4.86 -10.24
CA LEU A 120 6.90 -5.62 -10.62
C LEU A 120 7.27 -6.75 -11.61
N THR A 121 8.13 -6.46 -12.57
CA THR A 121 8.63 -7.46 -13.52
C THR A 121 9.41 -8.57 -12.79
N GLU A 122 10.31 -8.19 -11.88
CA GLU A 122 11.07 -9.14 -11.04
C GLU A 122 10.15 -10.00 -10.16
N TYR A 123 9.10 -9.40 -9.60
CA TYR A 123 8.08 -10.11 -8.83
C TYR A 123 7.30 -11.11 -9.69
N GLU A 124 6.82 -10.71 -10.87
CA GLU A 124 6.05 -11.56 -11.77
C GLU A 124 6.86 -12.78 -12.25
N GLU A 125 8.16 -12.62 -12.45
CA GLU A 125 9.07 -13.74 -12.75
C GLU A 125 9.28 -14.64 -11.52
N SER A 126 9.53 -14.05 -10.35
CA SER A 126 9.82 -14.78 -9.12
C SER A 126 8.61 -15.57 -8.60
N ILE A 127 7.40 -15.02 -8.71
CA ILE A 127 6.19 -15.65 -8.19
C ILE A 127 5.82 -16.91 -8.98
N VAL A 128 6.13 -16.95 -10.28
CA VAL A 128 5.94 -18.15 -11.11
C VAL A 128 6.83 -19.29 -10.61
N ASN A 129 8.12 -19.01 -10.41
CA ASN A 129 9.07 -20.00 -9.90
C ASN A 129 8.69 -20.48 -8.49
N TYR A 130 8.31 -19.56 -7.59
CA TYR A 130 7.83 -19.90 -6.26
C TYR A 130 6.61 -20.83 -6.30
N ARG A 131 5.61 -20.52 -7.13
CA ARG A 131 4.40 -21.33 -7.27
C ARG A 131 4.71 -22.72 -7.81
N GLU A 132 5.66 -22.85 -8.74
CA GLU A 132 6.09 -24.14 -9.26
C GLU A 132 6.71 -25.01 -8.16
N ILE A 133 7.70 -24.48 -7.43
CA ILE A 133 8.38 -25.20 -6.33
C ILE A 133 7.38 -25.58 -5.24
N ARG A 134 6.51 -24.65 -4.83
CA ARG A 134 5.43 -24.92 -3.86
C ARG A 134 4.51 -26.05 -4.32
N ASN A 135 4.11 -26.04 -5.60
CA ASN A 135 3.24 -27.09 -6.14
C ASN A 135 3.94 -28.45 -6.17
N GLN A 136 5.26 -28.49 -6.42
CA GLN A 136 6.06 -29.71 -6.31
C GLN A 136 6.09 -30.22 -4.86
N ALA A 137 6.27 -29.33 -3.87
CA ALA A 137 6.20 -29.70 -2.46
C ALA A 137 4.84 -30.31 -2.08
N ILE A 138 3.73 -29.72 -2.54
CA ILE A 138 2.38 -30.28 -2.35
C ILE A 138 2.25 -31.67 -2.98
N GLN A 139 2.79 -31.88 -4.19
CA GLN A 139 2.79 -33.20 -4.84
C GLN A 139 3.57 -34.23 -4.03
N TYR A 140 4.73 -33.86 -3.47
CA TYR A 140 5.49 -34.74 -2.58
C TYR A 140 4.71 -35.11 -1.32
N VAL A 141 3.98 -34.17 -0.72
CA VAL A 141 3.09 -34.41 0.42
C VAL A 141 1.96 -35.38 0.03
N GLN A 142 1.34 -35.22 -1.13
CA GLN A 142 0.25 -36.08 -1.61
C GLN A 142 0.68 -37.54 -1.82
N ILE A 143 1.92 -37.79 -2.23
CA ILE A 143 2.46 -39.15 -2.40
C ILE A 143 3.16 -39.69 -1.14
N GLY A 144 3.11 -38.94 -0.03
CA GLY A 144 3.72 -39.32 1.25
C GLY A 144 5.25 -39.18 1.32
N ASN A 145 5.87 -38.48 0.36
CA ASN A 145 7.32 -38.26 0.30
C ASN A 145 7.73 -36.97 1.03
N TYR A 146 7.51 -36.93 2.35
CA TYR A 146 7.71 -35.71 3.16
C TYR A 146 9.17 -35.22 3.20
N ALA A 147 10.14 -36.11 3.04
CA ALA A 147 11.56 -35.74 3.02
C ALA A 147 11.93 -34.86 1.81
N GLN A 148 11.24 -35.03 0.69
CA GLN A 148 11.42 -34.19 -0.50
C GLN A 148 10.52 -32.94 -0.46
N ALA A 149 9.44 -32.94 0.32
CA ALA A 149 8.58 -31.78 0.49
C ALA A 149 9.22 -30.64 1.30
N VAL A 150 10.31 -30.92 2.03
CA VAL A 150 11.04 -29.96 2.88
C VAL A 150 12.40 -29.55 2.31
N GLN A 151 12.76 -30.01 1.10
CA GLN A 151 13.96 -29.61 0.37
C GLN A 151 13.67 -28.42 -0.54
#